data_AF-G2IK02-F1
#
_entry.id   AF-G2IK02-F1
#
_cell.length_a   1.000
_cell.length_b   1.000
_cell.length_c   1.000
_cell.angle_alpha   90.00
_cell.angle_beta   90.00
_cell.angle_gamma   90.00
#
_symmetry.space_group_name_H-M   'P 1'
#
loop_
_entity.id
_entity.type
_entity.pdbx_description
1 polymer ?
#
loop_
_entity_poly.entity_id
_entity_poly.type
_entity_poly.pdbx_seq_one_letter_code
_entity_poly.pdbx_strand_id
1 'polypeptide(L)' 'MTGIDEDPDRIRAAVAALPEPMRSVFRLHSADGLDYPTIGNRLGISVCEVERQLAAAIVEIGRTLSNAPDG' A
#
# COMPACT_ATOMS: atom_id res chain seq x y z
N MET A 1 -14.41 -3.73 20.34
CA MET A 1 -13.43 -4.54 19.60
C MET A 1 -13.36 -3.91 18.24
N THR A 2 -12.25 -3.22 17.95
CA THR A 2 -12.14 -2.11 17.00
C THR A 2 -12.68 -2.47 15.62
N GLY A 3 -13.86 -1.93 15.28
CA GLY A 3 -14.40 -1.99 13.93
C GLY A 3 -13.49 -1.14 13.05
N ILE A 4 -12.62 -1.80 12.31
CA ILE A 4 -11.98 -1.21 11.13
C ILE A 4 -13.05 -1.27 10.03
N ASP A 5 -14.17 -0.59 10.25
CA ASP A 5 -15.15 -0.25 9.22
C ASP A 5 -14.59 0.97 8.49
N GLU A 6 -13.35 0.85 8.00
CA GLU A 6 -12.68 1.87 7.23
C GLU A 6 -13.16 1.64 5.80
N ASP A 7 -14.04 2.52 5.31
CA ASP A 7 -14.74 2.37 4.04
C ASP A 7 -13.77 1.84 2.97
N PRO A 8 -14.05 0.67 2.35
CA PRO A 8 -13.13 0.08 1.37
C PRO A 8 -12.87 1.04 0.21
N ASP A 9 -13.76 2.00 -0.01
CA ASP A 9 -13.61 3.09 -0.97
C ASP A 9 -12.56 4.13 -0.54
N ARG A 10 -12.48 4.51 0.74
CA ARG A 10 -11.43 5.41 1.26
C ARG A 10 -10.06 4.78 1.17
N ILE A 11 -9.94 3.50 1.53
CA ILE A 11 -8.68 2.75 1.38
C ILE A 11 -8.30 2.66 -0.10
N ARG A 12 -9.27 2.36 -0.98
CA ARG A 12 -9.04 2.29 -2.43
C ARG A 12 -8.63 3.65 -3.02
N ALA A 13 -9.21 4.74 -2.56
CA ALA A 13 -8.86 6.10 -2.99
C ALA A 13 -7.45 6.49 -2.52
N ALA A 14 -7.09 6.17 -1.27
CA ALA A 14 -5.74 6.36 -0.76
C ALA A 14 -4.71 5.53 -1.55
N VAL A 15 -5.02 4.27 -1.86
CA VAL A 15 -4.17 3.42 -2.70
C VAL A 15 -4.11 3.92 -4.15
N ALA A 16 -5.19 4.51 -4.68
CA ALA A 16 -5.20 5.16 -5.98
C ALA A 16 -4.41 6.48 -6.00
N ALA A 17 -4.25 7.16 -4.87
CA ALA A 17 -3.40 8.35 -4.75
C ALA A 17 -1.90 8.01 -4.70
N LEU A 18 -1.53 6.76 -4.38
CA LEU A 18 -0.13 6.33 -4.30
C LEU A 18 0.58 6.35 -5.66
N PRO A 19 1.90 6.63 -5.69
CA PRO A 19 2.71 6.49 -6.89
C PRO A 19 2.75 5.03 -7.39
N GLU A 20 2.78 4.85 -8.72
CA GLU A 20 2.74 3.55 -9.41
C GLU A 20 3.62 2.42 -8.84
N PRO A 21 4.89 2.66 -8.44
CA PRO A 21 5.71 1.61 -7.84
C PRO A 21 5.13 1.09 -6.51
N MET A 22 4.72 1.99 -5.62
CA MET A 22 4.16 1.65 -4.30
C MET A 22 2.81 0.95 -4.43
N ARG A 23 1.95 1.44 -5.32
CA ARG A 23 0.65 0.84 -5.60
C ARG A 23 0.78 -0.59 -6.10
N SER A 24 1.75 -0.85 -6.98
CA SER A 24 1.98 -2.20 -7.52
C SER A 24 2.43 -3.18 -6.45
N VAL A 25 3.37 -2.79 -5.58
CA VAL A 25 3.84 -3.61 -4.46
C VAL A 25 2.69 -3.91 -3.50
N PHE A 26 1.94 -2.89 -3.08
CA PHE A 26 0.82 -3.06 -2.15
C PHE A 26 -0.29 -3.93 -2.72
N ARG A 27 -0.63 -3.74 -4.00
CA ARG A 27 -1.66 -4.54 -4.68
C ARG A 27 -1.23 -5.99 -4.86
N LEU A 28 0.04 -6.24 -5.20
CA LEU A 28 0.59 -7.60 -5.31
C LEU A 28 0.59 -8.32 -3.95
N HIS A 29 1.00 -7.63 -2.89
CA HIS A 29 0.95 -8.18 -1.53
C HIS A 29 -0.49 -8.44 -1.08
N SER A 30 -1.39 -7.48 -1.29
CA SER A 30 -2.78 -7.55 -0.82
C SER A 30 -3.65 -8.53 -1.63
N ALA A 31 -3.47 -8.63 -2.95
CA ALA A 31 -4.29 -9.49 -3.80
C ALA A 31 -3.83 -10.95 -3.83
N ASP A 32 -2.54 -11.20 -3.61
CA ASP A 32 -1.90 -12.49 -3.91
C ASP A 32 -1.19 -13.07 -2.68
N GLY A 33 -1.08 -12.30 -1.57
CA GLY A 33 -0.43 -12.74 -0.33
C GLY A 33 1.07 -12.98 -0.49
N LEU A 34 1.67 -12.42 -1.54
CA LEU A 34 3.04 -12.72 -1.95
C LEU A 34 4.06 -12.18 -0.94
N ASP A 35 5.08 -13.00 -0.69
CA ASP A 35 6.25 -12.62 0.07
C ASP A 35 7.08 -11.54 -0.66
N TYR A 36 7.72 -10.66 0.12
CA TYR A 36 8.64 -9.61 -0.34
C TYR A 36 9.62 -10.03 -1.46
N PRO A 37 10.34 -11.18 -1.35
CA PRO A 37 11.20 -11.66 -2.43
C PRO A 37 10.47 -12.00 -3.72
N THR A 38 9.26 -12.53 -3.65
CA THR A 38 8.47 -12.87 -4.83
C THR A 38 7.97 -11.62 -5.53
N ILE A 39 7.56 -10.60 -4.76
CA ILE A 39 7.17 -9.29 -5.29
C ILE A 39 8.37 -8.62 -5.97
N GLY A 40 9.55 -8.64 -5.34
CA GLY A 40 10.77 -8.08 -5.90
C GLY A 40 11.18 -8.76 -7.21
N ASN A 41 11.16 -10.09 -7.24
CA ASN A 41 11.45 -10.85 -8.45
C ASN A 41 10.45 -10.56 -9.59
N ARG A 42 9.17 -10.36 -9.27
CA ARG A 42 8.12 -10.04 -10.26
C ARG A 42 8.22 -8.63 -10.82
N LEU A 43 8.64 -7.67 -10.01
CA LEU A 43 8.86 -6.27 -10.40
C LEU A 43 10.27 -6.02 -10.96
N GLY A 44 11.18 -6.97 -10.83
CA GLY A 44 12.58 -6.82 -11.22
C GLY A 44 13.38 -5.90 -10.27
N ILE A 45 12.97 -5.79 -9.01
CA ILE A 45 13.61 -4.95 -7.99
C ILE A 45 14.09 -5.79 -6.80
N SER A 46 15.07 -5.27 -6.06
CA SER A 46 15.60 -5.94 -4.86
C SER A 46 14.58 -5.96 -3.72
N VAL A 47 14.66 -6.97 -2.84
CA VAL A 47 13.83 -7.09 -1.63
C VAL A 47 13.86 -5.81 -0.80
N CYS A 48 15.04 -5.22 -0.58
CA CYS A 48 15.15 -3.96 0.16
C CYS A 48 14.42 -2.79 -0.52
N GLU A 49 14.32 -2.79 -1.85
CA GLU A 49 13.54 -1.79 -2.58
C GLU A 49 12.03 -2.05 -2.41
N VAL A 50 11.61 -3.31 -2.40
CA VAL A 50 10.22 -3.69 -2.08
C VAL A 50 9.85 -3.22 -0.68
N GLU A 51 10.70 -3.47 0.32
CA GLU A 51 10.49 -3.02 1.71
C GLU A 51 10.42 -1.50 1.80
N ARG A 52 11.31 -0.79 1.12
CA ARG A 52 11.27 0.69 1.04
C ARG A 52 9.98 1.19 0.42
N GLN A 53 9.56 0.60 -0.69
CA GLN A 53 8.34 1.00 -1.38
C GLN A 53 7.10 0.68 -0.54
N LEU A 54 7.08 -0.46 0.17
CA LEU A 54 5.99 -0.80 1.06
C LEU A 54 5.94 0.15 2.26
N ALA A 55 7.08 0.43 2.90
CA ALA A 55 7.17 1.36 4.01
C ALA A 55 6.71 2.77 3.61
N ALA A 56 7.16 3.24 2.45
CA ALA A 56 6.73 4.53 1.91
C ALA A 56 5.23 4.54 1.54
N ALA A 57 4.70 3.42 1.02
CA ALA A 57 3.27 3.28 0.75
C ALA A 57 2.44 3.42 2.03
N ILE A 58 2.85 2.77 3.11
CA ILE A 58 2.15 2.82 4.41
C ILE A 58 2.18 4.24 4.98
N VAL A 59 3.33 4.93 4.92
CA VAL A 59 3.47 6.31 5.38
C VAL A 59 2.58 7.25 4.58
N GLU A 60 2.54 7.11 3.26
CA GLU A 60 1.71 7.96 2.39
C GLU A 60 0.22 7.68 2.55
N ILE A 61 -0.19 6.40 2.72
CA ILE A 61 -1.57 6.04 3.06
C ILE A 61 -1.96 6.67 4.39
N GLY A 62 -1.13 6.54 5.43
CA GLY A 62 -1.40 7.13 6.74
C GLY A 62 -1.50 8.66 6.69
N ARG A 63 -0.66 9.31 5.88
CA ARG A 63 -0.74 10.76 5.65
C ARG A 63 -1.99 11.16 4.89
N THR A 64 -2.40 10.39 3.89
CA THR A 64 -3.60 10.64 3.08
C THR A 64 -4.87 10.46 3.92
N LEU A 65 -4.93 9.40 4.74
CA LEU A 65 -6.03 9.14 5.66
C LEU A 65 -6.10 10.19 6.77
N SER A 66 -4.96 10.59 7.34
CA SER A 66 -4.89 11.65 8.35
C SER A 66 -5.21 13.05 7.79
N ASN A 67 -5.12 13.25 6.47
CA ASN A 67 -5.47 14.49 5.81
C ASN A 67 -6.87 14.44 5.17
N ALA A 68 -7.57 13.31 5.22
CA ALA A 68 -8.97 13.25 4.84
C ALA A 68 -9.77 14.01 5.91
N PRO A 69 -10.45 15.13 5.58
CA PRO A 69 -11.30 15.78 6.57
C PRO A 69 -12.36 14.77 7.00
N ASP A 70 -12.38 14.48 8.31
CA ASP A 70 -13.56 13.94 8.98
C ASP A 70 -14.72 14.89 8.64
N GLY A 71 -15.57 14.45 7.70
CA GLY A 71 -16.77 15.14 7.26
C GLY A 71 -17.98 14.46 7.82
#